data_AF-A0A0B1S9I9-F1
#
_entry.id   AF-A0A0B1S9I9-F1
#
_cell.length_a   1.000
_cell.length_b   1.000
_cell.length_c   1.000
_cell.angle_alpha   90.00
_cell.angle_beta   90.00
_cell.angle_gamma   90.00
#
_symmetry.space_group_name_H-M   'P 1'
#
loop_
_entity.id
_entity.type
_entity.pdbx_description
1 polymer ?
#
loop_
_entity_poly.entity_id
_entity_poly.type
_entity_poly.pdbx_seq_one_letter_code
_entity_poly.pdbx_strand_id
1 'polypeptide(L)' 'MHHDHCYEKAVESGACSSTIWEYINLYDWSCVNSTAVCAEKNTKCEAALCKCDVDVVKCWGQYPKPPKKLKCVKH' A
#
# COMPACT_ATOMS: atom_id res chain seq x y z
N MET A 1 1.94 -8.70 5.56
CA MET A 1 1.74 -9.82 4.60
C MET A 1 1.02 -9.37 3.34
N HIS A 2 -0.30 -9.08 3.33
CA HIS A 2 -0.99 -8.71 2.06
C HIS A 2 -0.44 -7.44 1.41
N HIS A 3 -0.13 -6.42 2.20
CA HIS A 3 0.49 -5.17 1.73
C HIS A 3 1.92 -5.40 1.23
N ASP A 4 2.77 -6.04 2.04
CA ASP A 4 4.13 -6.43 1.64
C ASP A 4 4.16 -7.22 0.32
N HIS A 5 3.29 -8.22 0.14
CA HIS A 5 3.19 -8.98 -1.12
C HIS A 5 2.65 -8.14 -2.30
N CYS A 6 1.85 -7.12 -2.03
CA CYS A 6 1.38 -6.20 -3.07
C CYS A 6 2.55 -5.36 -3.61
N TYR A 7 3.42 -4.89 -2.71
CA TYR A 7 4.66 -4.20 -3.05
C TYR A 7 5.63 -5.09 -3.81
N GLU A 8 5.88 -6.32 -3.34
CA GLU A 8 6.70 -7.31 -4.05
C GLU A 8 6.22 -7.50 -5.50
N LYS A 9 4.90 -7.67 -5.70
CA LYS A 9 4.32 -7.81 -7.04
C LYS A 9 4.49 -6.57 -7.92
N ALA A 10 4.50 -5.37 -7.33
CA ALA A 10 4.75 -4.14 -8.09
C ALA A 10 6.17 -4.15 -8.69
N VAL A 11 7.15 -4.69 -7.97
CA VAL A 11 8.53 -4.86 -8.48
C VAL A 11 8.64 -6.04 -9.44
N GLU A 12 8.11 -7.21 -9.07
CA GLU A 12 8.19 -8.44 -9.89
C GLU A 12 7.53 -8.26 -11.27
N SER A 13 6.43 -7.50 -11.34
CA SER A 13 5.74 -7.19 -12.61
C SER A 13 6.42 -6.09 -13.44
N GLY A 14 7.52 -5.52 -12.95
CA GLY A 14 8.18 -4.36 -13.55
C GLY A 14 7.28 -3.12 -13.59
N ALA A 15 6.33 -2.98 -12.66
CA ALA A 15 5.62 -1.72 -12.46
C ALA A 15 6.52 -0.70 -11.77
N CYS A 16 7.28 -1.16 -10.77
CA CYS A 16 8.33 -0.43 -10.10
C CYS A 16 9.71 -1.03 -10.42
N SER A 17 10.75 -0.21 -10.47
CA SER A 17 12.07 -0.64 -10.93
C SER A 17 12.92 -1.33 -9.87
N SER A 18 12.61 -1.16 -8.59
CA SER A 18 13.23 -1.89 -7.48
C SER A 18 12.47 -1.67 -6.16
N THR A 19 12.79 -2.47 -5.15
CA THR A 19 12.20 -2.38 -3.80
C THR A 19 12.40 -1.04 -3.13
N ILE A 20 13.46 -0.28 -3.47
CA ILE A 20 13.65 1.04 -2.84
C ILE A 20 12.53 2.02 -3.22
N TRP A 21 11.99 1.89 -4.43
CA TRP A 21 10.93 2.76 -4.95
C TRP A 21 9.60 2.55 -4.24
N GLU A 22 9.38 1.39 -3.63
CA GLU A 22 8.20 1.12 -2.80
C GLU A 22 8.09 2.08 -1.60
N TYR A 23 9.21 2.62 -1.12
CA TYR A 23 9.27 3.45 0.08
C TYR A 23 9.48 4.95 -0.19
N ILE A 24 10.07 5.30 -1.33
CA ILE A 24 10.45 6.69 -1.63
C ILE A 24 9.62 7.34 -2.74
N ASN A 25 8.89 6.54 -3.53
CA ASN A 25 8.14 7.08 -4.66
C ASN A 25 6.87 7.77 -4.16
N LEU A 26 6.72 9.05 -4.52
CA LEU A 26 5.52 9.82 -4.20
C LEU A 26 4.48 9.58 -5.27
N TYR A 27 3.22 9.41 -4.85
CA TYR A 27 2.09 9.26 -5.75
C TYR A 27 0.95 10.19 -5.31
N ASP A 28 0.10 10.57 -6.25
CA ASP A 28 -1.03 11.45 -5.98
C ASP A 28 -2.25 10.63 -5.53
N TRP A 29 -2.88 11.10 -4.45
CA TRP A 29 -4.10 10.53 -3.90
C TRP A 29 -4.95 11.61 -3.22
N SER A 30 -6.20 11.29 -2.94
CA SER A 30 -7.12 12.16 -2.20
C SER A 30 -7.96 11.35 -1.20
N CYS A 31 -8.44 12.03 -0.16
CA CYS A 31 -9.42 11.47 0.78
C CYS A 31 -10.78 12.10 0.49
N VAL A 32 -11.74 11.29 0.05
CA VAL A 32 -13.11 11.72 -0.25
C VAL A 32 -14.06 10.91 0.61
N ASN A 33 -14.84 11.56 1.46
CA ASN A 33 -15.80 10.90 2.36
C ASN A 33 -15.16 9.74 3.16
N SER A 34 -14.00 10.00 3.76
CA SER A 34 -13.21 9.01 4.52
C SER A 34 -12.74 7.79 3.70
N THR A 35 -12.73 7.90 2.37
CA THR A 35 -12.22 6.87 1.46
C THR A 35 -11.00 7.40 0.72
N ALA A 36 -9.90 6.66 0.77
CA ALA A 36 -8.71 6.98 0.00
C ALA A 36 -8.89 6.61 -1.48
N VAL A 37 -8.54 7.53 -2.39
CA VAL A 37 -8.70 7.39 -3.84
C VAL A 37 -7.42 7.80 -4.55
N CYS A 38 -6.91 6.94 -5.42
CA CYS A 38 -5.73 7.21 -6.25
C CYS A 38 -6.05 8.15 -7.41
N ALA A 39 -5.12 9.04 -7.76
CA ALA A 39 -5.24 9.87 -8.94
C ALA A 39 -5.00 9.08 -10.23
N GLU A 40 -5.74 9.39 -11.31
CA GLU A 40 -5.60 8.72 -12.61
C GLU A 40 -4.29 9.07 -13.33
N LYS A 41 -3.70 10.23 -13.01
CA LYS A 41 -2.46 10.73 -13.63
C LYS A 41 -1.17 10.06 -13.11
N ASN A 42 -1.29 9.18 -12.12
CA ASN A 42 -0.15 8.48 -11.54
C ASN A 42 0.57 7.64 -12.60
N THR A 43 1.91 7.63 -12.55
CA THR A 43 2.72 6.71 -13.36
C THR A 43 2.44 5.25 -12.98
N LYS A 44 2.95 4.30 -13.77
CA LYS A 44 2.71 2.86 -13.53
C LYS A 44 3.13 2.42 -12.11
N CYS A 45 4.29 2.86 -11.63
CA CYS A 45 4.75 2.52 -10.28
C CYS A 45 3.88 3.21 -9.22
N GLU A 46 3.63 4.51 -9.38
CA GLU A 46 2.80 5.30 -8.47
C GLU A 46 1.39 4.73 -8.31
N ALA A 47 0.76 4.33 -9.42
CA ALA A 47 -0.57 3.74 -9.42
C ALA A 47 -0.58 2.37 -8.72
N ALA A 48 0.47 1.56 -8.91
CA ALA A 48 0.62 0.27 -8.23
C ALA A 48 0.78 0.45 -6.72
N LEU A 49 1.68 1.34 -6.29
CA LEU A 49 1.90 1.62 -4.86
C LEU A 49 0.67 2.24 -4.20
N CYS A 50 0.07 3.25 -4.85
CA CYS A 50 -1.15 3.86 -4.36
C CYS A 50 -2.28 2.83 -4.18
N LYS A 51 -2.44 1.90 -5.13
CA LYS A 51 -3.42 0.83 -5.01
C LYS A 51 -3.14 -0.07 -3.80
N CYS A 52 -1.90 -0.49 -3.60
CA CYS A 52 -1.51 -1.29 -2.44
C CYS A 52 -1.82 -0.57 -1.12
N ASP A 53 -1.55 0.73 -1.06
CA ASP A 53 -1.79 1.55 0.13
C ASP A 53 -3.29 1.81 0.38
N VAL A 54 -4.07 2.08 -0.67
CA VAL A 54 -5.54 2.19 -0.58
C VAL A 54 -6.17 0.87 -0.09
N ASP A 55 -5.72 -0.26 -0.63
CA ASP A 55 -6.24 -1.58 -0.25
C ASP A 55 -5.92 -1.90 1.22
N VAL A 56 -4.73 -1.55 1.73
CA VAL A 56 -4.37 -1.81 3.14
C VAL A 56 -5.11 -0.89 4.11
N VAL A 57 -5.27 0.41 3.80
CA VAL A 57 -6.02 1.32 4.69
C VAL A 57 -7.50 0.98 4.71
N LYS A 58 -8.07 0.53 3.57
CA LYS A 58 -9.44 0.00 3.52
C LYS A 58 -9.58 -1.27 4.34
N CYS A 59 -8.58 -2.15 4.35
CA CYS A 59 -8.55 -3.32 5.20
C CYS A 59 -8.51 -2.92 6.68
N TRP A 60 -7.58 -2.04 7.07
CA TRP A 60 -7.46 -1.58 8.46
C TRP A 60 -8.70 -0.86 8.97
N GLY A 61 -9.37 -0.06 8.12
CA GLY A 61 -10.59 0.65 8.47
C GLY A 61 -11.78 -0.25 8.85
N GLN A 62 -11.73 -1.55 8.53
CA GLN A 62 -12.75 -2.52 8.91
C GLN A 62 -12.60 -3.03 10.36
N TYR A 63 -11.48 -2.73 11.02
CA TYR A 63 -11.15 -3.27 12.34
C TYR A 63 -10.84 -2.14 13.34
N PRO A 64 -11.12 -2.34 14.63
CA PRO A 64 -10.65 -1.41 15.65
C PRO A 64 -9.12 -1.43 15.72
N LYS A 65 -8.53 -0.27 16.06
CA LYS A 65 -7.09 -0.18 16.32
C LYS A 65 -6.69 -1.15 17.44
N PRO A 66 -5.70 -2.04 17.22
CA PRO A 66 -5.23 -2.94 18.26
C PRO A 66 -4.65 -2.17 19.46
N PRO A 67 -4.99 -2.53 20.70
CA PRO A 67 -4.48 -1.85 21.90
C PRO A 67 -3.02 -2.19 22.21
N LYS A 68 -2.50 -3.30 21.66
CA LYS A 68 -1.12 -3.76 21.84
C LYS A 68 -0.59 -4.43 20.59
N LYS A 69 0.68 -4.21 20.27
CA LYS A 69 1.43 -4.99 19.27
C LYS A 69 1.93 -6.26 19.94
N LEU A 70 1.35 -7.41 19.59
CA LEU A 70 1.83 -8.69 20.07
C LEU A 70 3.20 -9.00 19.44
N LYS A 71 4.07 -9.68 20.18
CA LYS A 71 5.33 -10.20 19.62
C LYS A 71 5.00 -11.34 18.67
N CYS A 72 5.63 -11.35 17.50
CA CYS A 72 5.56 -12.50 16.61
C CYS A 72 6.21 -13.69 17.31
N VAL A 73 5.48 -14.80 17.44
CA VAL A 73 6.02 -16.06 17.94
C VAL A 73 6.50 -16.83 16.71
N LYS A 74 7.81 -17.08 16.61
CA LYS A 74 8.34 -17.97 15.57
C LYS A 74 8.04 -19.40 16.01
N HIS A 75 7.22 -20.10 15.24
CA HIS A 75 7.02 -21.55 15.34
C HIS A 75 8.04 -22.27 14.46
#